data_AF-L2GM62-F1
#
_entry.id   AF-L2GM62-F1
#
_cell.length_a   1.000
_cell.length_b   1.000
_cell.length_c   1.000
_cell.angle_alpha   90.00
_cell.angle_beta   90.00
_cell.angle_gamma   90.00
#
_symmetry.space_group_name_H-M   'P 1'
#
loop_
_entity.id
_entity.type
_entity.pdbx_description
1 polymer ?
#
loop_
_entity_poly.entity_id
_entity_poly.type
_entity_poly.pdbx_seq_one_letter_code
_entity_poly.pdbx_strand_id
1 'polypeptide(L)'
;MNITQTYKVVCSLVVLVGATLRSSGNCANPNGIKNPNSSGGVRQAASEDSGNRQQAVRSSHYSFEGYSENATKISISSQGIRFIGRNIKRLVKLERLDLSRNKLETLPPEIGELKNLKILCLHGNKLKSLPDSIGELENLQYLDLSGNKLESLPAEMKKLTNLQYLDLSNNKFETLPPDMGKWKSLRNLYLNNNKFKSLPPEIGELENLQELDLHGNEIEALPDTTRKLSGSLKFLDLRDNSISEEGERGSTLGRRELRDIFKACVKFDGDVLQGPQ
;
A
#
# COMPACT_ATOMS: atom_id res chain seq x y z
N MET A 1 -7.30 -29.99 -28.44
CA MET A 1 -6.71 -29.30 -27.27
C MET A 1 -7.15 -27.86 -27.32
N ASN A 2 -7.90 -27.43 -26.30
CA ASN A 2 -8.91 -26.38 -26.38
C ASN A 2 -8.34 -24.96 -26.31
N ILE A 3 -8.82 -24.10 -27.23
CA ILE A 3 -8.59 -22.65 -27.32
C ILE A 3 -8.94 -21.93 -26.00
N THR A 4 -9.81 -22.51 -25.18
CA THR A 4 -10.19 -22.02 -23.84
C THR A 4 -9.06 -22.04 -22.81
N GLN A 5 -8.06 -22.92 -22.99
CA GLN A 5 -6.92 -23.02 -22.05
C GLN A 5 -5.85 -21.97 -22.38
N THR A 6 -5.68 -21.64 -23.67
CA THR A 6 -4.80 -20.56 -24.14
C THR A 6 -5.32 -19.18 -23.72
N TYR A 7 -6.64 -18.96 -23.74
CA TYR A 7 -7.23 -17.69 -23.26
C TYR A 7 -7.04 -17.45 -21.76
N LYS A 8 -7.11 -18.50 -20.92
CA LYS A 8 -6.84 -18.35 -19.48
C LYS A 8 -5.40 -17.94 -19.20
N VAL A 9 -4.43 -18.49 -19.94
CA VAL A 9 -3.01 -18.15 -19.76
C VAL A 9 -2.70 -16.75 -20.29
N VAL A 10 -3.32 -16.33 -21.40
CA VAL A 10 -3.14 -14.98 -21.97
C VAL A 10 -3.81 -13.90 -21.12
N CYS A 11 -5.00 -14.14 -20.54
CA CYS A 11 -5.60 -13.20 -19.59
C CYS A 11 -4.79 -13.07 -18.29
N SER A 12 -4.22 -14.17 -17.76
CA SER A 12 -3.34 -14.10 -16.60
C SER A 12 -2.04 -13.34 -16.87
N LEU A 13 -1.51 -13.39 -18.10
CA LEU A 13 -0.31 -12.62 -18.50
C LEU A 13 -0.61 -11.13 -18.76
N VAL A 14 -1.77 -10.79 -19.35
CA VAL A 14 -2.17 -9.39 -19.57
C VAL A 14 -2.54 -8.69 -18.26
N VAL A 15 -3.12 -9.40 -17.29
CA VAL A 15 -3.36 -8.86 -15.93
C VAL A 15 -2.05 -8.68 -15.15
N LEU A 16 -1.07 -9.57 -15.32
CA LEU A 16 0.26 -9.40 -14.71
C LEU A 16 1.03 -8.21 -15.31
N VAL A 17 0.85 -7.91 -16.60
CA VAL A 17 1.43 -6.73 -17.26
C VAL A 17 0.71 -5.44 -16.85
N GLY A 18 -0.60 -5.48 -16.63
CA GLY A 18 -1.38 -4.35 -16.09
C GLY A 18 -1.03 -4.01 -14.63
N ALA A 19 -0.80 -5.04 -13.79
CA ALA A 19 -0.34 -4.88 -12.41
C ALA A 19 1.12 -4.39 -12.32
N THR A 20 1.99 -4.82 -13.25
CA THR A 20 3.39 -4.37 -13.28
C THR A 20 3.57 -2.95 -13.83
N LEU A 21 2.67 -2.47 -14.71
CA LEU A 21 2.69 -1.09 -15.22
C LEU A 21 2.07 -0.06 -14.26
N ARG A 22 1.21 -0.47 -13.31
CA ARG A 22 0.83 0.41 -12.18
C ARG A 22 1.82 0.37 -11.02
N SER A 23 2.59 -0.71 -10.87
CA SER A 23 3.69 -0.84 -9.90
C SER A 23 4.98 -0.10 -10.30
N SER A 24 5.07 0.48 -11.51
CA SER A 24 6.15 1.42 -11.86
C SER A 24 5.91 2.85 -11.35
N GLY A 25 4.92 3.03 -10.46
CA GLY A 25 4.70 4.26 -9.72
C GLY A 25 5.92 4.58 -8.87
N ASN A 26 6.81 5.39 -9.43
CA ASN A 26 7.71 6.29 -8.71
C ASN A 26 7.05 6.61 -7.35
N CYS A 27 7.67 6.26 -6.21
CA CYS A 27 7.10 6.62 -4.90
C CYS A 27 7.26 8.13 -4.67
N ALA A 28 6.87 8.93 -5.65
CA ALA A 28 6.78 10.37 -5.60
C ALA A 28 5.47 10.71 -4.88
N ASN A 29 5.58 11.67 -3.99
CA ASN A 29 4.48 12.22 -3.21
C ASN A 29 3.23 12.48 -4.09
N PRO A 30 2.06 11.88 -3.80
CA PRO A 30 0.86 12.04 -4.62
C PRO A 30 0.24 13.46 -4.52
N ASN A 31 0.73 14.34 -3.65
CA ASN A 31 0.14 15.66 -3.42
C ASN A 31 0.78 16.85 -4.18
N GLY A 32 1.67 16.65 -5.16
CA GLY A 32 2.06 17.73 -6.08
C GLY A 32 2.60 19.03 -5.46
N ILE A 33 3.14 19.01 -4.22
CA ILE A 33 3.79 20.18 -3.62
C ILE A 33 5.07 20.44 -4.41
N LYS A 34 5.07 21.52 -5.20
CA LYS A 34 6.22 21.97 -5.97
C LYS A 34 7.44 22.10 -5.06
N ASN A 35 8.50 21.40 -5.43
CA ASN A 35 9.83 21.60 -4.90
C ASN A 35 10.32 22.99 -5.34
N PRO A 36 10.68 23.93 -4.45
CA PRO A 36 11.09 25.28 -4.87
C PRO A 36 12.45 25.32 -5.56
N ASN A 37 13.15 24.19 -5.75
CA ASN A 37 14.41 24.14 -6.51
C ASN A 37 14.32 23.19 -7.70
N SER A 38 13.47 23.53 -8.67
CA SER A 38 13.60 22.99 -10.03
C SER A 38 13.78 24.13 -11.04
N SER A 39 15.03 24.53 -11.25
CA SER A 39 15.41 25.20 -12.48
C SER A 39 16.81 24.73 -12.89
N GLY A 40 16.98 24.48 -14.18
CA GLY A 40 18.27 24.38 -14.85
C GLY A 40 18.87 22.97 -14.90
N GLY A 41 18.65 22.26 -16.01
CA GLY A 41 19.37 21.03 -16.31
C GLY A 41 20.85 21.29 -16.63
N VAL A 42 21.70 20.31 -16.30
CA VAL A 42 23.00 20.11 -16.93
C VAL A 42 23.24 18.59 -17.04
N ARG A 43 23.62 18.15 -18.23
CA ARG A 43 24.13 16.80 -18.54
C ARG A 43 25.54 16.62 -17.95
N GLN A 44 25.94 15.37 -17.73
CA GLN A 44 27.25 14.88 -17.25
C GLN A 44 27.46 15.07 -15.73
N ALA A 45 28.02 14.13 -14.97
CA ALA A 45 28.93 13.05 -15.34
C ALA A 45 28.66 11.78 -14.52
N ALA A 46 28.90 10.64 -15.17
CA ALA A 46 29.28 9.41 -14.49
C ALA A 46 30.72 9.57 -13.99
N SER A 47 30.96 9.39 -12.69
CA SER A 47 32.17 8.77 -12.13
C SER A 47 32.12 8.76 -10.60
N GLU A 48 32.36 7.57 -10.06
CA GLU A 48 33.09 7.35 -8.80
C GLU A 48 32.38 7.68 -7.48
N ASP A 49 31.63 6.69 -6.97
CA ASP A 49 32.05 6.11 -5.69
C ASP A 49 31.95 4.58 -5.78
N SER A 50 33.02 3.99 -6.32
CA SER A 50 33.31 2.56 -6.19
C SER A 50 33.95 2.29 -4.83
N GLY A 51 33.25 2.65 -3.75
CA GLY A 51 33.57 2.30 -2.39
C GLY A 51 32.80 1.06 -1.97
N ASN A 52 33.49 -0.07 -1.88
CA ASN A 52 33.08 -1.29 -1.18
C ASN A 52 32.23 -2.33 -1.95
N ARG A 53 32.81 -2.87 -3.04
CA ARG A 53 32.38 -4.14 -3.68
C ARG A 53 32.86 -5.41 -2.96
N GLN A 54 33.21 -5.37 -1.67
CA GLN A 54 33.70 -6.57 -0.94
C GLN A 54 32.93 -6.97 0.32
N GLN A 55 31.70 -6.46 0.52
CA GLN A 55 30.85 -6.91 1.64
C GLN A 55 29.53 -7.57 1.20
N ALA A 56 29.46 -8.02 -0.06
CA ALA A 56 28.23 -8.52 -0.70
C ALA A 56 27.99 -10.05 -0.60
N VAL A 57 28.74 -10.81 0.22
CA VAL A 57 28.63 -12.30 0.24
C VAL A 57 28.31 -12.89 1.64
N ARG A 58 27.86 -12.07 2.61
CA ARG A 58 27.17 -12.54 3.84
C ARG A 58 25.69 -12.16 3.85
N SER A 59 25.11 -12.16 2.65
CA SER A 59 23.86 -11.52 2.19
C SER A 59 22.56 -12.07 2.81
N SER A 60 22.35 -11.83 4.11
CA SER A 60 21.02 -11.94 4.73
C SER A 60 20.71 -10.81 5.70
N HIS A 61 21.72 -10.17 6.31
CA HIS A 61 21.53 -9.10 7.29
C HIS A 61 22.16 -7.79 6.78
N TYR A 62 21.38 -6.72 6.69
CA TYR A 62 21.84 -5.42 6.20
C TYR A 62 22.07 -4.44 7.36
N SER A 63 23.25 -3.83 7.40
CA SER A 63 23.65 -2.82 8.38
C SER A 63 23.59 -1.42 7.78
N PHE A 64 23.13 -0.43 8.54
CA PHE A 64 23.13 0.99 8.14
C PHE A 64 24.37 1.78 8.61
N GLU A 65 25.44 1.13 9.07
CA GLU A 65 26.64 1.82 9.57
C GLU A 65 27.29 2.76 8.56
N GLY A 66 27.17 2.47 7.26
CA GLY A 66 27.69 3.31 6.18
C GLY A 66 26.87 4.57 5.89
N TYR A 67 25.70 4.75 6.51
CA TYR A 67 24.87 5.94 6.30
C TYR A 67 25.14 7.01 7.35
N SER A 68 25.16 8.27 6.90
CA SER A 68 25.17 9.42 7.80
C SER A 68 23.88 9.48 8.62
N GLU A 69 23.97 9.86 9.90
CA GLU A 69 22.81 10.10 10.76
C GLU A 69 21.96 11.30 10.28
N ASN A 70 22.52 12.13 9.39
CA ASN A 70 21.80 13.21 8.72
C ASN A 70 21.07 12.78 7.45
N ALA A 71 21.15 11.51 7.06
CA ALA A 71 20.45 11.01 5.87
C ALA A 71 18.94 11.18 6.05
N THR A 72 18.31 11.85 5.08
CA THR A 72 16.86 12.07 5.06
C THR A 72 16.14 11.09 4.14
N LYS A 73 16.87 10.43 3.23
CA LYS A 73 16.32 9.47 2.27
C LYS A 73 17.30 8.32 2.07
N ILE A 74 16.80 7.09 2.17
CA ILE A 74 17.56 5.88 1.87
C ILE A 74 16.69 4.97 1.01
N SER A 75 17.27 4.40 -0.03
CA SER A 75 16.68 3.32 -0.82
C SER A 75 17.70 2.21 -0.99
N ILE A 76 17.30 1.01 -0.57
CA ILE A 76 18.07 -0.24 -0.72
C ILE A 76 17.16 -1.33 -1.27
N SER A 77 16.36 -0.97 -2.28
CA SER A 77 15.42 -1.88 -2.92
C SER A 77 16.13 -2.92 -3.80
N SER A 78 15.48 -4.07 -3.98
CA SER A 78 15.97 -5.15 -4.87
C SER A 78 17.35 -5.73 -4.54
N GLN A 79 17.77 -5.69 -3.27
CA GLN A 79 19.09 -6.17 -2.82
C GLN A 79 19.07 -7.60 -2.26
N GLY A 80 17.90 -8.26 -2.20
CA GLY A 80 17.77 -9.61 -1.66
C GLY A 80 17.95 -9.71 -0.14
N ILE A 81 17.82 -8.59 0.58
CA ILE A 81 18.00 -8.48 2.03
C ILE A 81 16.92 -9.31 2.75
N ARG A 82 17.29 -10.06 3.80
CA ARG A 82 16.34 -10.84 4.61
C ARG A 82 16.07 -10.23 5.99
N PHE A 83 17.04 -9.52 6.54
CA PHE A 83 17.00 -8.93 7.86
C PHE A 83 17.62 -7.55 7.84
N ILE A 84 17.03 -6.65 8.60
CA ILE A 84 17.53 -5.30 8.81
C ILE A 84 18.16 -5.20 10.19
N GLY A 85 19.34 -4.58 10.27
CA GLY A 85 20.06 -4.34 11.51
C GLY A 85 19.37 -3.32 12.41
N ARG A 86 19.48 -3.55 13.72
CA ARG A 86 18.94 -2.67 14.78
C ARG A 86 19.54 -1.27 14.76
N ASN A 87 20.68 -1.09 14.11
CA ASN A 87 21.35 0.20 13.97
C ASN A 87 20.58 1.21 13.10
N ILE A 88 19.50 0.79 12.44
CA ILE A 88 18.57 1.70 11.76
C ILE A 88 18.08 2.85 12.66
N LYS A 89 17.94 2.61 13.98
CA LYS A 89 17.51 3.62 14.96
C LYS A 89 18.37 4.89 15.00
N ARG A 90 19.61 4.84 14.50
CA ARG A 90 20.50 6.01 14.44
C ARG A 90 20.06 7.04 13.39
N LEU A 91 19.26 6.62 12.41
CA LEU A 91 18.83 7.45 11.29
C LEU A 91 17.63 8.33 11.65
N VAL A 92 17.72 9.05 12.77
CA VAL A 92 16.58 9.78 13.36
C VAL A 92 16.05 10.91 12.47
N LYS A 93 16.83 11.39 11.50
CA LYS A 93 16.40 12.41 10.51
C LYS A 93 15.79 11.82 9.23
N LEU A 94 15.66 10.49 9.15
CA LEU A 94 15.16 9.83 7.95
C LEU A 94 13.68 10.16 7.74
N GLU A 95 13.36 10.71 6.58
CA GLU A 95 12.00 11.03 6.15
C GLU A 95 11.45 10.01 5.16
N ARG A 96 12.34 9.34 4.41
CA ARG A 96 11.98 8.34 3.42
C ARG A 96 12.87 7.12 3.51
N LEU A 97 12.24 5.96 3.60
CA LEU A 97 12.90 4.67 3.58
C LEU A 97 12.25 3.75 2.55
N ASP A 98 13.04 3.29 1.60
CA ASP A 98 12.62 2.31 0.60
C ASP A 98 13.41 0.99 0.77
N LEU A 99 12.68 -0.02 1.22
CA LEU A 99 13.13 -1.40 1.44
C LEU A 99 12.42 -2.37 0.47
N SER A 100 11.79 -1.87 -0.58
CA SER A 100 10.97 -2.66 -1.48
C SER A 100 11.75 -3.75 -2.22
N ARG A 101 11.02 -4.77 -2.69
CA ARG A 101 11.53 -5.87 -3.54
C ARG A 101 12.71 -6.63 -2.93
N ASN A 102 12.71 -6.77 -1.60
CA ASN A 102 13.69 -7.56 -0.86
C ASN A 102 13.09 -8.92 -0.45
N LYS A 103 13.68 -9.58 0.54
CA LYS A 103 13.23 -10.87 1.07
C LYS A 103 12.97 -10.77 2.58
N LEU A 104 12.58 -9.59 3.07
CA LEU A 104 12.36 -9.32 4.49
C LEU A 104 11.20 -10.16 5.00
N GLU A 105 11.42 -10.90 6.09
CA GLU A 105 10.37 -11.68 6.76
C GLU A 105 9.78 -10.95 7.97
N THR A 106 10.58 -10.07 8.59
CA THR A 106 10.19 -9.20 9.71
C THR A 106 10.90 -7.84 9.60
N LEU A 107 10.42 -6.87 10.38
CA LEU A 107 11.13 -5.63 10.64
C LEU A 107 11.61 -5.60 12.10
N PRO A 108 12.80 -5.01 12.38
CA PRO A 108 13.25 -4.79 13.74
C PRO A 108 12.33 -3.76 14.44
N PRO A 109 12.01 -3.92 15.74
CA PRO A 109 11.23 -2.93 16.48
C PRO A 109 11.81 -1.52 16.45
N GLU A 110 13.12 -1.40 16.27
CA GLU A 110 13.87 -0.15 16.11
C GLU A 110 13.40 0.72 14.94
N ILE A 111 12.58 0.18 14.00
CA ILE A 111 11.93 1.00 12.98
C ILE A 111 11.09 2.13 13.61
N GLY A 112 10.47 1.90 14.76
CA GLY A 112 9.64 2.87 15.47
C GLY A 112 10.41 4.07 16.04
N GLU A 113 11.75 4.06 16.00
CA GLU A 113 12.60 5.18 16.41
C GLU A 113 12.74 6.25 15.31
N LEU A 114 12.31 5.95 14.07
CA LEU A 114 12.40 6.86 12.94
C LEU A 114 11.25 7.89 12.96
N LYS A 115 11.20 8.72 14.01
CA LYS A 115 10.07 9.63 14.29
C LYS A 115 9.80 10.65 13.17
N ASN A 116 10.77 10.94 12.31
CA ASN A 116 10.62 11.86 11.17
C ASN A 116 10.16 11.16 9.87
N LEU A 117 9.96 9.84 9.89
CA LEU A 117 9.63 9.07 8.70
C LEU A 117 8.23 9.42 8.18
N LYS A 118 8.17 9.87 6.93
CA LYS A 118 6.94 10.24 6.22
C LYS A 118 6.56 9.20 5.18
N ILE A 119 7.55 8.52 4.58
CA ILE A 119 7.35 7.56 3.51
C ILE A 119 8.11 6.27 3.82
N LEU A 120 7.38 5.15 3.86
CA LEU A 120 7.93 3.82 4.05
C LEU A 120 7.44 2.88 2.93
N CYS A 121 8.37 2.41 2.11
CA CYS A 121 8.10 1.46 1.02
C CYS A 121 8.62 0.07 1.40
N LEU A 122 7.73 -0.89 1.52
CA LEU A 122 7.99 -2.27 1.93
C LEU A 122 7.42 -3.30 0.95
N HIS A 123 6.91 -2.86 -0.19
CA HIS A 123 6.28 -3.76 -1.14
C HIS A 123 7.20 -4.85 -1.68
N GLY A 124 6.65 -5.99 -2.08
CA GLY A 124 7.41 -7.09 -2.68
C GLY A 124 8.42 -7.72 -1.72
N ASN A 125 8.04 -7.89 -0.46
CA ASN A 125 8.81 -8.60 0.57
C ASN A 125 8.11 -9.90 0.98
N LYS A 126 8.47 -10.47 2.14
CA LYS A 126 7.88 -11.69 2.69
C LYS A 126 7.34 -11.48 4.10
N LEU A 127 6.98 -10.24 4.45
CA LEU A 127 6.55 -9.86 5.79
C LEU A 127 5.28 -10.64 6.16
N LYS A 128 5.30 -11.30 7.31
CA LYS A 128 4.13 -11.99 7.88
C LYS A 128 3.42 -11.16 8.95
N SER A 129 4.16 -10.26 9.59
CA SER A 129 3.65 -9.31 10.57
C SER A 129 4.49 -8.03 10.54
N LEU A 130 3.97 -6.99 11.18
CA LEU A 130 4.71 -5.77 11.51
C LEU A 130 4.95 -5.74 13.03
N PRO A 131 6.05 -5.15 13.50
CA PRO A 131 6.22 -4.90 14.93
C PRO A 131 5.22 -3.84 15.40
N ASP A 132 4.74 -3.94 16.64
CA ASP A 132 3.85 -2.94 17.27
C ASP A 132 4.43 -1.52 17.21
N SER A 133 5.76 -1.41 17.24
CA SER A 133 6.48 -0.14 17.13
C SER A 133 6.28 0.57 15.78
N ILE A 134 5.65 -0.06 14.77
CA ILE A 134 5.23 0.64 13.55
C ILE A 134 4.25 1.79 13.86
N GLY A 135 3.43 1.65 14.91
CA GLY A 135 2.50 2.70 15.35
C GLY A 135 3.20 3.94 15.89
N GLU A 136 4.49 3.86 16.18
CA GLU A 136 5.30 4.97 16.69
C GLU A 136 5.78 5.94 15.59
N LEU A 137 5.50 5.62 14.33
CA LEU A 137 5.81 6.45 13.17
C LEU A 137 4.71 7.50 12.94
N GLU A 138 4.42 8.34 13.93
CA GLU A 138 3.25 9.25 13.91
C GLU A 138 3.25 10.26 12.75
N ASN A 139 4.41 10.56 12.16
CA ASN A 139 4.55 11.43 10.99
C ASN A 139 4.38 10.70 9.64
N LEU A 140 4.11 9.39 9.65
CA LEU A 140 3.99 8.58 8.45
C LEU A 140 2.75 8.99 7.65
N GLN A 141 2.97 9.29 6.37
CA GLN A 141 1.93 9.73 5.43
C GLN A 141 1.69 8.70 4.32
N TYR A 142 2.73 7.93 3.97
CA TYR A 142 2.69 6.93 2.91
C TYR A 142 3.29 5.62 3.42
N LEU A 143 2.47 4.56 3.37
CA LEU A 143 2.88 3.21 3.72
C LEU A 143 2.45 2.24 2.61
N ASP A 144 3.43 1.61 1.98
CA ASP A 144 3.19 0.60 0.95
C ASP A 144 3.72 -0.75 1.42
N LEU A 145 2.79 -1.67 1.68
CA LEU A 145 3.00 -3.03 2.16
C LEU A 145 2.54 -4.07 1.12
N SER A 146 2.30 -3.64 -0.12
CA SER A 146 1.76 -4.51 -1.16
C SER A 146 2.67 -5.71 -1.48
N GLY A 147 2.10 -6.84 -1.87
CA GLY A 147 2.90 -8.01 -2.24
C GLY A 147 3.75 -8.57 -1.10
N ASN A 148 3.13 -8.75 0.07
CA ASN A 148 3.72 -9.39 1.25
C ASN A 148 2.92 -10.64 1.63
N LYS A 149 2.99 -11.09 2.88
CA LYS A 149 2.26 -12.25 3.41
C LYS A 149 1.50 -11.88 4.70
N LEU A 150 1.08 -10.62 4.82
CA LEU A 150 0.40 -10.10 6.00
C LEU A 150 -1.03 -10.67 6.07
N GLU A 151 -1.45 -11.03 7.27
CA GLU A 151 -2.80 -11.52 7.58
C GLU A 151 -3.55 -10.53 8.50
N SER A 152 -2.81 -9.69 9.24
CA SER A 152 -3.34 -8.65 10.13
C SER A 152 -2.38 -7.46 10.26
N LEU A 153 -2.88 -6.36 10.81
CA LEU A 153 -2.10 -5.19 11.22
C LEU A 153 -2.06 -5.11 12.76
N PRO A 154 -0.95 -4.64 13.36
CA PRO A 154 -0.88 -4.44 14.81
C PRO A 154 -1.83 -3.32 15.25
N ALA A 155 -2.38 -3.43 16.46
CA ALA A 155 -3.37 -2.49 16.99
C ALA A 155 -2.80 -1.06 17.13
N GLU A 156 -1.49 -0.94 17.28
CA GLU A 156 -0.74 0.30 17.44
C GLU A 156 -0.79 1.18 16.18
N MET A 157 -1.09 0.61 15.00
CA MET A 157 -1.27 1.40 13.76
C MET A 157 -2.39 2.43 13.87
N LYS A 158 -3.28 2.31 14.86
CA LYS A 158 -4.30 3.32 15.19
C LYS A 158 -3.72 4.71 15.52
N LYS A 159 -2.44 4.78 15.87
CA LYS A 159 -1.70 6.03 16.13
C LYS A 159 -1.30 6.78 14.85
N LEU A 160 -1.32 6.12 13.69
CA LEU A 160 -0.90 6.70 12.41
C LEU A 160 -1.99 7.62 11.81
N THR A 161 -2.40 8.64 12.56
CA THR A 161 -3.50 9.55 12.19
C THR A 161 -3.17 10.48 11.02
N ASN A 162 -1.88 10.64 10.70
CA ASN A 162 -1.38 11.39 9.54
C ASN A 162 -1.29 10.56 8.26
N LEU A 163 -1.61 9.26 8.30
CA LEU A 163 -1.50 8.38 7.14
C LEU A 163 -2.50 8.80 6.07
N GLN A 164 -2.02 9.02 4.85
CA GLN A 164 -2.81 9.48 3.70
C GLN A 164 -2.94 8.39 2.63
N TYR A 165 -1.92 7.53 2.52
CA TYR A 165 -1.85 6.45 1.56
C TYR A 165 -1.47 5.16 2.28
N LEU A 166 -2.29 4.12 2.08
CA LEU A 166 -2.04 2.78 2.56
C LEU A 166 -2.33 1.76 1.45
N ASP A 167 -1.30 1.01 1.06
CA ASP A 167 -1.44 -0.11 0.13
C ASP A 167 -1.15 -1.44 0.84
N LEU A 168 -2.18 -2.28 0.95
CA LEU A 168 -2.15 -3.63 1.49
C LEU A 168 -2.45 -4.68 0.41
N SER A 169 -2.45 -4.30 -0.86
CA SER A 169 -2.81 -5.17 -1.96
C SER A 169 -1.91 -6.41 -2.04
N ASN A 170 -2.42 -7.51 -2.60
CA ASN A 170 -1.65 -8.74 -2.80
C ASN A 170 -1.05 -9.27 -1.47
N ASN A 171 -1.88 -9.38 -0.44
CA ASN A 171 -1.54 -9.97 0.86
C ASN A 171 -2.52 -11.13 1.15
N LYS A 172 -2.85 -11.38 2.42
CA LYS A 172 -3.78 -12.42 2.86
C LYS A 172 -4.78 -11.90 3.88
N PHE A 173 -5.12 -10.61 3.82
CA PHE A 173 -6.06 -10.02 4.76
C PHE A 173 -7.47 -10.59 4.56
N GLU A 174 -8.11 -10.94 5.67
CA GLU A 174 -9.53 -11.31 5.71
C GLU A 174 -10.39 -10.19 6.32
N THR A 175 -9.79 -9.32 7.14
CA THR A 175 -10.43 -8.15 7.76
C THR A 175 -9.41 -7.06 8.10
N LEU A 176 -9.90 -5.87 8.41
CA LEU A 176 -9.12 -4.76 8.98
C LEU A 176 -9.49 -4.57 10.46
N PRO A 177 -8.57 -4.05 11.31
CA PRO A 177 -8.89 -3.80 12.71
C PRO A 177 -9.93 -2.68 12.84
N PRO A 178 -10.89 -2.75 13.77
CA PRO A 178 -11.90 -1.69 13.99
C PRO A 178 -11.29 -0.30 14.23
N ASP A 179 -10.13 -0.26 14.90
CA ASP A 179 -9.36 0.96 15.16
C ASP A 179 -8.92 1.70 13.86
N MET A 180 -9.08 1.11 12.67
CA MET A 180 -8.85 1.77 11.37
C MET A 180 -9.64 3.07 11.20
N GLY A 181 -10.80 3.20 11.86
CA GLY A 181 -11.61 4.42 11.84
C GLY A 181 -10.86 5.67 12.31
N LYS A 182 -9.71 5.52 12.98
CA LYS A 182 -8.83 6.61 13.44
C LYS A 182 -7.92 7.19 12.35
N TRP A 183 -7.78 6.56 11.19
CA TRP A 183 -6.97 7.09 10.07
C TRP A 183 -7.69 8.21 9.33
N LYS A 184 -8.05 9.28 10.04
CA LYS A 184 -8.88 10.39 9.53
C LYS A 184 -8.26 11.12 8.34
N SER A 185 -6.94 11.05 8.16
CA SER A 185 -6.24 11.66 7.02
C SER A 185 -6.19 10.78 5.77
N LEU A 186 -6.66 9.52 5.85
CA LEU A 186 -6.50 8.55 4.77
C LEU A 186 -7.32 8.94 3.54
N ARG A 187 -6.66 8.94 2.38
CA ARG A 187 -7.23 9.30 1.07
C ARG A 187 -7.24 8.14 0.11
N ASN A 188 -6.22 7.29 0.18
CA ASN A 188 -6.07 6.14 -0.71
C ASN A 188 -5.87 4.88 0.11
N LEU A 189 -6.76 3.90 -0.10
CA LEU A 189 -6.70 2.60 0.53
C LEU A 189 -6.82 1.50 -0.53
N TYR A 190 -5.75 0.76 -0.75
CA TYR A 190 -5.71 -0.37 -1.70
C TYR A 190 -5.70 -1.68 -0.94
N LEU A 191 -6.72 -2.50 -1.17
CA LEU A 191 -6.97 -3.79 -0.52
C LEU A 191 -7.14 -4.91 -1.55
N ASN A 192 -6.90 -4.64 -2.83
CA ASN A 192 -7.13 -5.58 -3.91
C ASN A 192 -6.26 -6.84 -3.81
N ASN A 193 -6.75 -7.96 -4.35
CA ASN A 193 -6.09 -9.27 -4.30
C ASN A 193 -5.77 -9.71 -2.86
N ASN A 194 -6.78 -9.73 -2.00
CA ASN A 194 -6.74 -10.26 -0.64
C ASN A 194 -7.86 -11.33 -0.48
N LYS A 195 -8.35 -11.56 0.73
CA LYS A 195 -9.40 -12.53 1.06
C LYS A 195 -10.55 -11.89 1.84
N PHE A 196 -10.79 -10.60 1.64
CA PHE A 196 -11.86 -9.89 2.34
C PHE A 196 -13.21 -10.47 1.94
N LYS A 197 -14.01 -10.86 2.93
CA LYS A 197 -15.43 -11.25 2.73
C LYS A 197 -16.40 -10.11 3.03
N SER A 198 -15.97 -9.20 3.89
CA SER A 198 -16.63 -7.94 4.22
C SER A 198 -15.58 -6.94 4.70
N LEU A 199 -15.99 -5.69 4.85
CA LEU A 199 -15.22 -4.68 5.56
C LEU A 199 -15.84 -4.41 6.93
N PRO A 200 -15.05 -4.03 7.94
CA PRO A 200 -15.58 -3.56 9.21
C PRO A 200 -16.42 -2.27 9.00
N PRO A 201 -17.50 -2.04 9.77
CA PRO A 201 -18.35 -0.85 9.64
C PRO A 201 -17.59 0.48 9.77
N GLU A 202 -16.44 0.48 10.45
CA GLU A 202 -15.56 1.62 10.64
C GLU A 202 -14.95 2.14 9.32
N ILE A 203 -15.09 1.43 8.21
CA ILE A 203 -14.80 1.98 6.87
C ILE A 203 -15.55 3.30 6.60
N GLY A 204 -16.78 3.41 7.12
CA GLY A 204 -17.59 4.62 6.99
C GLY A 204 -17.09 5.82 7.82
N GLU A 205 -16.07 5.62 8.65
CA GLU A 205 -15.45 6.69 9.45
C GLU A 205 -14.25 7.36 8.75
N LEU A 206 -13.82 6.83 7.61
CA LEU A 206 -12.74 7.38 6.80
C LEU A 206 -13.26 8.51 5.89
N GLU A 207 -13.72 9.59 6.50
CA GLU A 207 -14.44 10.68 5.80
C GLU A 207 -13.66 11.33 4.66
N ASN A 208 -12.32 11.29 4.70
CA ASN A 208 -11.46 11.85 3.65
C ASN A 208 -11.07 10.85 2.55
N LEU A 209 -11.58 9.61 2.59
CA LEU A 209 -11.21 8.57 1.65
C LEU A 209 -11.71 8.91 0.24
N GLN A 210 -10.79 8.93 -0.73
CA GLN A 210 -11.05 9.29 -2.12
C GLN A 210 -10.99 8.07 -3.03
N GLU A 211 -10.09 7.13 -2.74
CA GLU A 211 -9.92 5.91 -3.52
C GLU A 211 -9.94 4.70 -2.60
N LEU A 212 -10.81 3.74 -2.93
CA LEU A 212 -10.91 2.45 -2.29
C LEU A 212 -10.87 1.36 -3.36
N ASP A 213 -9.81 0.57 -3.38
CA ASP A 213 -9.67 -0.54 -4.31
C ASP A 213 -9.84 -1.86 -3.57
N LEU A 214 -10.93 -2.58 -3.88
CA LEU A 214 -11.28 -3.88 -3.32
C LEU A 214 -11.26 -4.98 -4.39
N HIS A 215 -10.72 -4.70 -5.57
CA HIS A 215 -10.66 -5.63 -6.69
C HIS A 215 -10.10 -7.01 -6.29
N GLY A 216 -10.67 -8.11 -6.77
CA GLY A 216 -10.09 -9.45 -6.55
C GLY A 216 -10.14 -9.88 -5.08
N ASN A 217 -11.30 -9.80 -4.46
CA ASN A 217 -11.55 -10.29 -3.10
C ASN A 217 -12.77 -11.25 -3.09
N GLU A 218 -13.23 -11.64 -1.91
CA GLU A 218 -14.38 -12.54 -1.72
C GLU A 218 -15.60 -11.78 -1.16
N ILE A 219 -15.70 -10.48 -1.44
CA ILE A 219 -16.72 -9.62 -0.80
C ILE A 219 -18.09 -9.94 -1.36
N GLU A 220 -19.04 -10.22 -0.47
CA GLU A 220 -20.44 -10.48 -0.81
C GLU A 220 -21.33 -9.23 -0.68
N ALA A 221 -21.01 -8.35 0.27
CA ALA A 221 -21.64 -7.05 0.42
C ALA A 221 -20.74 -6.10 1.22
N LEU A 222 -20.95 -4.79 1.06
CA LEU A 222 -20.28 -3.78 1.90
C LEU A 222 -21.18 -3.40 3.09
N PRO A 223 -20.64 -3.01 4.25
CA PRO A 223 -21.47 -2.56 5.37
C PRO A 223 -22.24 -1.27 5.00
N ASP A 224 -23.45 -1.08 5.54
CA ASP A 224 -24.30 0.09 5.27
C ASP A 224 -23.60 1.42 5.55
N THR A 225 -22.71 1.44 6.54
CA THR A 225 -21.87 2.60 6.90
C THR A 225 -21.01 3.11 5.74
N THR A 226 -20.70 2.27 4.73
CA THR A 226 -19.98 2.68 3.52
C THR A 226 -20.67 3.85 2.81
N ARG A 227 -22.00 3.99 2.92
CA ARG A 227 -22.77 5.12 2.37
C ARG A 227 -22.22 6.50 2.81
N LYS A 228 -21.62 6.59 4.00
CA LYS A 228 -21.02 7.83 4.52
C LYS A 228 -19.88 8.36 3.64
N LEU A 229 -19.24 7.49 2.85
CA LEU A 229 -18.16 7.84 1.94
C LEU A 229 -18.63 8.47 0.62
N SER A 230 -19.95 8.52 0.36
CA SER A 230 -20.50 9.04 -0.89
C SER A 230 -20.13 10.50 -1.21
N GLY A 231 -19.80 11.30 -0.19
CA GLY A 231 -19.35 12.68 -0.36
C GLY A 231 -17.87 12.85 -0.72
N SER A 232 -17.03 11.85 -0.44
CA SER A 232 -15.57 11.95 -0.59
C SER A 232 -14.99 10.99 -1.62
N LEU A 233 -15.62 9.82 -1.81
CA LEU A 233 -15.11 8.76 -2.67
C LEU A 233 -15.26 9.11 -4.15
N LYS A 234 -14.13 9.09 -4.85
CA LYS A 234 -14.01 9.33 -6.29
C LYS A 234 -13.85 8.03 -7.08
N PHE A 235 -13.36 6.99 -6.42
CA PHE A 235 -13.12 5.70 -7.03
C PHE A 235 -13.36 4.57 -6.03
N LEU A 236 -14.20 3.62 -6.44
CA LEU A 236 -14.49 2.38 -5.73
C LEU A 236 -14.40 1.23 -6.71
N ASP A 237 -13.41 0.36 -6.55
CA ASP A 237 -13.29 -0.83 -7.38
C ASP A 237 -13.76 -2.07 -6.64
N LEU A 238 -14.80 -2.73 -7.16
CA LEU A 238 -15.38 -3.95 -6.62
C LEU A 238 -15.36 -5.10 -7.65
N ARG A 239 -14.56 -4.97 -8.71
CA ARG A 239 -14.41 -6.02 -9.72
C ARG A 239 -13.80 -7.29 -9.11
N ASP A 240 -14.05 -8.43 -9.75
CA ASP A 240 -13.61 -9.75 -9.30
C ASP A 240 -13.96 -9.99 -7.82
N ASN A 241 -15.21 -9.72 -7.44
CA ASN A 241 -15.81 -10.04 -6.14
C ASN A 241 -17.16 -10.75 -6.33
N SER A 242 -17.73 -11.26 -5.24
CA SER A 242 -19.00 -11.99 -5.23
C SER A 242 -20.18 -11.14 -4.75
N ILE A 243 -20.19 -9.83 -5.06
CA ILE A 243 -21.18 -8.89 -4.52
C ILE A 243 -22.61 -9.27 -4.95
N SER A 244 -23.51 -9.43 -3.97
CA SER A 244 -24.94 -9.71 -4.19
C SER A 244 -25.65 -8.55 -4.88
N GLU A 245 -26.75 -8.82 -5.59
CA GLU A 245 -27.53 -7.77 -6.28
C GLU A 245 -28.18 -6.77 -5.31
N GLU A 246 -28.65 -7.26 -4.17
CA GLU A 246 -29.25 -6.48 -3.09
C GLU A 246 -28.54 -6.78 -1.77
N GLY A 247 -28.45 -5.77 -0.89
CA GLY A 247 -27.94 -5.92 0.46
C GLY A 247 -29.04 -6.33 1.46
N GLU A 248 -28.64 -6.70 2.68
CA GLU A 248 -29.57 -6.82 3.79
C GLU A 248 -29.98 -5.43 4.28
N ARG A 249 -31.28 -5.16 4.29
CA ARG A 249 -31.86 -3.85 4.63
C ARG A 249 -31.32 -3.32 5.96
N GLY A 250 -30.56 -2.23 5.90
CA GLY A 250 -30.00 -1.53 7.07
C GLY A 250 -28.74 -2.18 7.66
N SER A 251 -28.21 -3.22 7.02
CA SER A 251 -27.00 -3.94 7.45
C SER A 251 -25.90 -3.83 6.40
N THR A 252 -26.23 -4.16 5.14
CA THR A 252 -25.25 -4.21 4.04
C THR A 252 -25.79 -3.58 2.75
N LEU A 253 -24.89 -3.32 1.81
CA LEU A 253 -25.16 -2.73 0.49
C LEU A 253 -24.73 -3.73 -0.60
N GLY A 254 -25.66 -4.08 -1.47
CA GLY A 254 -25.41 -4.87 -2.68
C GLY A 254 -25.15 -3.98 -3.89
N ARG A 255 -25.07 -4.60 -5.07
CA ARG A 255 -24.76 -3.91 -6.34
C ARG A 255 -25.72 -2.75 -6.62
N ARG A 256 -27.04 -2.95 -6.40
CA ARG A 256 -28.05 -1.92 -6.68
C ARG A 256 -27.85 -0.68 -5.82
N GLU A 257 -27.77 -0.85 -4.49
CA GLU A 257 -27.59 0.27 -3.57
C GLU A 257 -26.26 0.98 -3.81
N LEU A 258 -25.19 0.22 -4.07
CA LEU A 258 -23.88 0.79 -4.35
C LEU A 258 -23.87 1.62 -5.64
N ARG A 259 -24.54 1.17 -6.71
CA ARG A 259 -24.70 1.98 -7.94
C ARG A 259 -25.53 3.24 -7.70
N ASP A 260 -26.58 3.17 -6.90
CA ASP A 260 -27.41 4.35 -6.58
C ASP A 260 -26.63 5.40 -5.76
N ILE A 261 -25.82 4.94 -4.81
CA ILE A 261 -25.02 5.79 -3.93
C ILE A 261 -23.82 6.40 -4.66
N PHE A 262 -22.99 5.56 -5.29
CA PHE A 262 -21.68 5.94 -5.82
C PHE A 262 -21.68 6.19 -7.32
N LYS A 263 -22.77 5.88 -8.03
CA LYS A 263 -22.96 6.16 -9.46
C LYS A 263 -21.78 5.67 -10.29
N ALA A 264 -21.12 6.57 -11.01
CA ALA A 264 -19.99 6.26 -11.88
C ALA A 264 -18.67 5.97 -11.12
N CYS A 265 -18.58 6.31 -9.83
CA CYS A 265 -17.39 6.08 -9.01
C CYS A 265 -17.18 4.61 -8.70
N VAL A 266 -18.26 3.81 -8.62
CA VAL A 266 -18.18 2.37 -8.36
C VAL A 266 -18.02 1.56 -9.65
N LYS A 267 -17.09 0.61 -9.64
CA LYS A 267 -16.78 -0.29 -10.76
C LYS A 267 -17.10 -1.73 -10.38
N PHE A 268 -17.88 -2.39 -11.23
CA PHE A 268 -18.17 -3.82 -11.16
C PHE A 268 -17.69 -4.54 -12.43
N ASP A 269 -17.76 -5.87 -12.44
CA ASP A 269 -17.36 -6.68 -13.59
C ASP A 269 -18.13 -6.28 -14.85
N GLY A 270 -17.40 -6.15 -15.95
CA GLY A 270 -17.95 -5.71 -17.24
C GLY A 270 -18.05 -4.19 -17.43
N ASP A 271 -17.81 -3.38 -16.40
CA ASP A 271 -17.73 -1.92 -16.56
C ASP A 271 -16.46 -1.56 -17.36
N VAL A 272 -16.63 -0.80 -18.47
CA VAL A 272 -15.50 -0.33 -19.28
C VAL A 272 -14.69 0.70 -18.47
N LEU A 273 -13.41 0.42 -18.25
CA LEU A 273 -12.48 1.40 -17.69
C LEU A 273 -12.24 2.50 -18.72
N GLN A 274 -13.00 3.59 -18.65
CA GLN A 274 -12.49 4.85 -19.17
C GLN A 274 -11.39 5.29 -18.21
N GLY A 275 -10.15 5.39 -18.71
CA GLY A 275 -9.04 5.94 -17.94
C GLY A 275 -9.38 7.36 -17.44
N PRO A 276 -8.69 7.85 -16.39
CA PRO A 276 -8.95 9.19 -15.88
C PRO A 276 -8.84 10.21 -17.02
N GLN A 277 -9.86 11.05 -17.18
CA GLN A 277 -9.78 12.28 -17.96
C GLN A 277 -8.99 13.34 -17.20
#